data_AF-A0A9P8L5D5-F1
#
_entry.id   AF-A0A9P8L5D5-F1
#
_cell.length_a   1.000
_cell.length_b   1.000
_cell.length_c   1.000
_cell.angle_alpha   90.00
_cell.angle_beta   90.00
_cell.angle_gamma   90.00
#
_symmetry.space_group_name_H-M   'P 1'
#
loop_
_entity.id
_entity.type
_entity.pdbx_description
1 polymer ?
#
loop_
_entity_poly.entity_id
_entity_poly.type
_entity_poly.pdbx_seq_one_letter_code
_entity_poly.pdbx_strand_id
1 'polypeptide(L)'
;MSGVQSSSVPPGAQEYGGDEISALVLDPGYSSVRAGFAGEDVPKSVVPSHYGTIGPLDSPEVKYIFGDNSIHTPLPNLHIHNPMSKDGTVEDWDTATKLWEYAITSRLTNFKASNPAMNGLNDPPENGGNVEADIEASGEGEKPLEDNPLLMTETGWNSGKSRERSIEVAMENWGCPAFWLARNGVCVAFAGGKASALVVDVGVMRSPLAGNFISQQLRILFSTSNPQIPLIPHYLVASKTPVDAGAPAVATYRQFDTSIHDSFRRLEEERVLQEFKESVVQVWQGPGRLNSGQQGTTNEEVVKSWPGRPFEMPDGWNQVFGGERFRVSEGMWDAKMALTDPENPAPPQSQTIPALIQASLAAVDVDIRPHLLANVVITGGTSLLYGFTDRLNSELTQMFPGPRVRLSAPGNTAERRFASWIGGSILGSLGAFHQMWVSKKEYEEHGAGIVEKRCK
;
A
#
# COMPACT_ATOMS: atom_id res chain seq x y z
N MET A 1 -54.59 -14.84 1.77
CA MET A 1 -53.49 -15.40 0.94
C MET A 1 -52.62 -14.22 0.56
N SER A 2 -51.35 -14.05 0.91
CA SER A 2 -50.35 -14.84 1.63
C SER A 2 -49.35 -13.80 2.15
N GLY A 3 -49.17 -13.70 3.47
CA GLY A 3 -48.19 -12.81 4.07
C GLY A 3 -46.80 -13.41 3.92
N VAL A 4 -45.89 -12.64 3.33
CA VAL A 4 -44.46 -12.95 3.26
C VAL A 4 -43.90 -12.78 4.68
N GLN A 5 -43.50 -13.87 5.32
CA GLN A 5 -42.74 -13.81 6.57
C GLN A 5 -41.30 -13.40 6.25
N SER A 6 -40.87 -12.26 6.80
CA SER A 6 -39.45 -11.93 6.91
C SER A 6 -38.81 -12.91 7.90
N SER A 7 -37.88 -13.74 7.45
CA SER A 7 -37.06 -14.54 8.36
C SER A 7 -35.98 -13.64 8.97
N SER A 8 -36.36 -12.86 9.99
CA SER A 8 -35.47 -12.10 10.86
C SER A 8 -34.89 -12.97 11.98
N VAL A 9 -34.68 -14.27 11.73
CA VAL A 9 -34.15 -15.20 12.73
C VAL A 9 -32.65 -15.31 12.47
N PRO A 10 -31.80 -14.78 13.36
CA PRO A 10 -30.36 -14.98 13.26
C PRO A 10 -30.03 -16.48 13.38
N PRO A 11 -29.02 -16.98 12.67
CA PRO A 11 -28.54 -18.34 12.88
C PRO A 11 -28.13 -18.54 14.34
N GLY A 12 -28.40 -19.72 14.88
CA GLY A 12 -28.14 -20.05 16.27
C GLY A 12 -26.67 -19.90 16.61
N ALA A 13 -26.37 -19.45 17.83
CA ALA A 13 -25.03 -19.19 18.38
C ALA A 13 -24.09 -20.42 18.46
N GLN A 14 -24.41 -21.50 17.76
CA GLN A 14 -23.76 -22.80 17.88
C GLN A 14 -22.95 -23.20 16.64
N GLU A 15 -22.90 -22.38 15.59
CA GLU A 15 -22.12 -22.67 14.38
C GLU A 15 -20.70 -22.05 14.39
N TYR A 16 -20.42 -21.09 15.28
CA TYR A 16 -19.11 -20.42 15.43
C TYR A 16 -18.87 -19.91 16.87
N GLY A 17 -19.14 -20.77 17.86
CA GLY A 17 -19.18 -20.44 19.29
C GLY A 17 -17.90 -20.81 20.08
N GLY A 18 -16.72 -20.56 19.53
CA GLY A 18 -15.45 -20.69 20.25
C GLY A 18 -14.70 -19.36 20.29
N ASP A 19 -14.08 -19.02 21.42
CA ASP A 19 -13.19 -17.86 21.62
C ASP A 19 -11.89 -17.92 20.73
N GLU A 20 -11.80 -18.85 19.77
CA GLU A 20 -10.58 -19.22 19.03
C GLU A 20 -10.80 -19.31 17.50
N ILE A 21 -11.66 -18.47 16.90
CA ILE A 21 -11.75 -18.41 15.43
C ILE A 21 -10.64 -17.50 14.90
N SER A 22 -9.60 -18.09 14.33
CA SER A 22 -8.48 -17.38 13.71
C SER A 22 -8.83 -16.98 12.27
N ALA A 23 -9.64 -15.94 12.10
CA ALA A 23 -9.97 -15.42 10.77
C ALA A 23 -8.69 -14.98 10.03
N LEU A 24 -8.64 -15.23 8.72
CA LEU A 24 -7.63 -14.65 7.84
C LEU A 24 -7.99 -13.20 7.53
N VAL A 25 -6.97 -12.34 7.48
CA VAL A 25 -7.12 -10.94 7.07
C VAL A 25 -6.27 -10.69 5.83
N LEU A 26 -6.92 -10.32 4.73
CA LEU A 26 -6.30 -9.95 3.46
C LEU A 26 -6.54 -8.46 3.19
N ASP A 27 -5.47 -7.68 3.11
CA ASP A 27 -5.50 -6.25 2.78
C ASP A 27 -4.78 -6.02 1.44
N PRO A 28 -5.51 -6.08 0.30
CA PRO A 28 -4.93 -5.87 -1.02
C PRO A 28 -4.75 -4.36 -1.30
N GLY A 29 -3.51 -3.89 -1.22
CA GLY A 29 -3.15 -2.51 -1.57
C GLY A 29 -2.56 -2.38 -2.98
N TYR A 30 -2.41 -1.15 -3.47
CA TYR A 30 -1.72 -0.88 -4.73
C TYR A 30 -0.21 -1.17 -4.68
N SER A 31 0.44 -0.85 -3.56
CA SER A 31 1.89 -1.04 -3.41
C SER A 31 2.25 -2.41 -2.85
N SER A 32 1.44 -2.94 -1.93
CA SER A 32 1.66 -4.23 -1.29
C SER A 32 0.35 -4.89 -0.90
N VAL A 33 0.27 -6.20 -1.05
CA VAL A 33 -0.74 -7.08 -0.48
C VAL A 33 -0.25 -7.53 0.89
N ARG A 34 -1.13 -7.49 1.90
CA ARG A 34 -0.81 -7.92 3.27
C ARG A 34 -1.77 -9.03 3.68
N ALA A 35 -1.22 -10.09 4.28
CA ALA A 35 -2.01 -11.20 4.77
C ALA A 35 -1.50 -11.66 6.15
N GLY A 36 -2.40 -12.16 6.99
CA GLY A 36 -2.08 -12.71 8.29
C GLY A 36 -3.34 -13.16 9.03
N PHE A 37 -3.19 -13.52 10.30
CA PHE A 37 -4.31 -13.94 11.12
C PHE A 37 -4.86 -12.80 11.96
N ALA A 38 -6.15 -12.83 12.21
CA ALA A 38 -6.81 -11.90 13.12
C ALA A 38 -6.25 -12.04 14.55
N GLY A 39 -6.14 -10.92 15.26
CA GLY A 39 -5.52 -10.84 16.58
C GLY A 39 -4.00 -10.62 16.58
N GLU A 40 -3.34 -10.66 15.42
CA GLU A 40 -1.93 -10.33 15.28
C GLU A 40 -1.71 -8.81 15.11
N ASP A 41 -0.60 -8.30 15.66
CA ASP A 41 -0.24 -6.87 15.62
C ASP A 41 0.38 -6.42 14.29
N VAL A 42 0.89 -7.35 13.49
CA VAL A 42 1.52 -7.11 12.18
C VAL A 42 1.17 -8.21 11.19
N PRO A 43 1.03 -7.90 9.89
CA PRO A 43 0.79 -8.92 8.89
C PRO A 43 1.98 -9.88 8.80
N LYS A 44 1.71 -11.18 8.87
CA LYS A 44 2.71 -12.24 8.66
C LYS A 44 3.31 -12.24 7.26
N SER A 45 2.52 -11.82 6.26
CA SER A 45 2.94 -11.74 4.86
C SER A 45 2.75 -10.32 4.34
N VAL A 46 3.80 -9.77 3.75
CA VAL A 46 3.77 -8.50 3.02
C VAL A 46 4.46 -8.73 1.70
N VAL A 47 3.67 -8.73 0.62
CA VAL A 47 4.15 -9.01 -0.74
C VAL A 47 3.93 -7.77 -1.60
N PRO A 48 4.86 -7.37 -2.49
CA PRO A 48 4.60 -6.31 -3.45
C PRO A 48 3.39 -6.64 -4.31
N SER A 49 2.55 -5.64 -4.60
CA SER A 49 1.45 -5.86 -5.55
C SER A 49 1.91 -5.89 -7.01
N HIS A 50 3.18 -5.57 -7.24
CA HIS A 50 3.82 -5.72 -8.53
C HIS A 50 4.29 -7.16 -8.70
N TYR A 51 4.10 -7.70 -9.90
CA TYR A 51 4.50 -9.06 -10.26
C TYR A 51 5.25 -9.07 -11.59
N GLY A 52 6.08 -10.09 -11.77
CA GLY A 52 6.83 -10.33 -13.00
C GLY A 52 6.14 -11.35 -13.90
N THR A 53 6.29 -11.20 -15.21
CA THR A 53 5.98 -12.22 -16.20
C THR A 53 7.16 -12.44 -17.13
N ILE A 54 7.39 -13.70 -17.52
CA ILE A 54 8.28 -14.06 -18.62
C ILE A 54 7.41 -14.76 -19.67
N GLY A 55 7.38 -14.19 -20.86
CA GLY A 55 6.48 -14.59 -21.93
C GLY A 55 5.18 -13.76 -21.99
N PRO A 56 4.39 -13.87 -23.08
CA PRO A 56 3.16 -13.10 -23.26
C PRO A 56 2.09 -13.47 -22.22
N LEU A 57 1.38 -12.49 -21.65
CA LEU A 57 0.32 -12.69 -20.64
C LEU A 57 -0.78 -13.65 -21.10
N ASP A 58 -1.13 -13.63 -22.39
CA ASP A 58 -2.20 -14.48 -22.97
C ASP A 58 -1.70 -15.88 -23.35
N SER A 59 -0.43 -16.21 -23.08
CA SER A 59 0.15 -17.52 -23.38
C SER A 59 -0.07 -18.48 -22.21
N PRO A 60 -0.46 -19.75 -22.46
CA PRO A 60 -0.49 -20.77 -21.42
C PRO A 60 0.91 -21.06 -20.83
N GLU A 61 1.98 -20.65 -21.53
CA GLU A 61 3.36 -20.83 -21.08
C GLU A 61 3.88 -19.65 -20.25
N VAL A 62 3.05 -18.64 -19.95
CA VAL A 62 3.48 -17.48 -19.16
C VAL A 62 3.96 -17.91 -17.78
N LYS A 63 5.18 -17.50 -17.44
CA LYS A 63 5.74 -17.73 -16.11
C LYS A 63 5.50 -16.51 -15.24
N TYR A 64 4.69 -16.67 -14.20
CA TYR A 64 4.48 -15.64 -13.18
C TYR A 64 5.62 -15.65 -12.14
N ILE A 65 6.01 -14.46 -11.71
CA ILE A 65 6.99 -14.24 -10.65
C ILE A 65 6.34 -13.35 -9.60
N PHE A 66 6.06 -13.93 -8.44
CA PHE A 66 5.57 -13.23 -7.26
C PHE A 66 6.66 -13.16 -6.18
N GLY A 67 6.48 -12.25 -5.22
CA GLY A 67 7.38 -12.11 -4.09
C GLY A 67 8.47 -11.05 -4.28
N ASP A 68 8.98 -10.57 -3.15
CA ASP A 68 9.85 -9.40 -3.07
C ASP A 68 11.21 -9.61 -3.77
N ASN A 69 11.91 -10.72 -3.48
CA ASN A 69 13.26 -10.92 -3.99
C ASN A 69 13.32 -11.15 -5.51
N SER A 70 12.35 -11.88 -6.05
CA SER A 70 12.42 -12.40 -7.41
C SER A 70 12.14 -11.33 -8.48
N ILE A 71 11.31 -10.33 -8.17
CA ILE A 71 10.94 -9.26 -9.11
C ILE A 71 12.03 -8.19 -9.28
N HIS A 72 13.05 -8.19 -8.42
CA HIS A 72 14.19 -7.27 -8.44
C HIS A 72 15.45 -7.84 -9.13
N THR A 73 15.36 -9.05 -9.67
CA THR A 73 16.47 -9.68 -10.41
C THR A 73 16.27 -9.45 -11.90
N PRO A 74 17.25 -8.85 -12.63
CA PRO A 74 17.12 -8.63 -14.06
C PRO A 74 17.15 -9.98 -14.78
N LEU A 75 16.05 -10.32 -15.46
CA LEU A 75 15.91 -11.53 -16.25
C LEU A 75 15.53 -11.17 -17.71
N PRO A 76 15.99 -11.96 -18.70
CA PRO A 76 15.57 -11.78 -20.09
C PRO A 76 14.04 -11.85 -20.23
N ASN A 77 13.46 -10.90 -20.97
CA ASN A 77 12.03 -10.82 -21.25
C ASN A 77 11.14 -10.71 -19.99
N LEU A 78 11.67 -10.19 -18.88
CA LEU A 78 10.89 -9.92 -17.67
C LEU A 78 10.08 -8.62 -17.82
N HIS A 79 8.76 -8.74 -17.78
CA HIS A 79 7.84 -7.61 -17.71
C HIS A 79 7.29 -7.48 -16.29
N ILE A 80 7.13 -6.25 -15.81
CA ILE A 80 6.57 -5.95 -14.48
C ILE A 80 5.19 -5.36 -14.66
N HIS A 81 4.23 -5.90 -13.92
CA HIS A 81 2.81 -5.56 -13.97
C HIS A 81 2.27 -5.31 -12.56
N ASN A 82 1.06 -4.76 -12.47
CA ASN A 82 0.30 -4.61 -11.24
C ASN A 82 -1.18 -4.86 -11.58
N PRO A 83 -1.90 -5.75 -10.88
CA PRO A 83 -3.29 -6.06 -11.22
C PRO A 83 -4.27 -4.98 -10.73
N MET A 84 -3.78 -4.00 -9.96
CA MET A 84 -4.55 -2.90 -9.44
C MET A 84 -4.46 -1.68 -10.37
N SER A 85 -5.59 -1.02 -10.57
CA SER A 85 -5.67 0.31 -11.17
C SER A 85 -4.88 1.31 -10.36
N LYS A 86 -4.55 2.45 -11.00
CA LYS A 86 -4.04 3.61 -10.27
C LYS A 86 -4.99 4.03 -9.16
N ASP A 87 -6.30 3.87 -9.25
CA ASP A 87 -7.22 4.26 -8.17
C ASP A 87 -7.30 3.25 -7.01
N GLY A 88 -6.50 2.17 -7.03
CA GLY A 88 -6.48 1.14 -6.00
C GLY A 88 -7.63 0.15 -6.08
N THR A 89 -8.28 0.01 -7.24
CA THR A 89 -9.29 -1.02 -7.53
C THR A 89 -8.68 -2.11 -8.39
N VAL A 90 -9.22 -3.33 -8.33
CA VAL A 90 -8.70 -4.44 -9.15
C VAL A 90 -9.14 -4.27 -10.61
N GLU A 91 -8.19 -4.38 -11.55
CA GLU A 91 -8.43 -4.39 -13.01
C GLU A 91 -8.23 -5.79 -13.60
N ASP A 92 -7.20 -6.51 -13.14
CA ASP A 92 -6.89 -7.88 -13.55
C ASP A 92 -7.19 -8.85 -12.40
N TRP A 93 -8.41 -9.36 -12.36
CA TRP A 93 -8.87 -10.27 -11.31
C TRP A 93 -8.20 -11.64 -11.36
N ASP A 94 -7.81 -12.10 -12.54
CA ASP A 94 -7.20 -13.41 -12.71
C ASP A 94 -5.81 -13.43 -12.08
N THR A 95 -5.00 -12.39 -12.32
CA THR A 95 -3.69 -12.29 -11.67
C THR A 95 -3.78 -11.78 -10.24
N ALA A 96 -4.72 -10.89 -9.90
CA ALA A 96 -4.94 -10.47 -8.50
C ALA A 96 -5.21 -11.67 -7.60
N THR A 97 -6.08 -12.59 -8.03
CA THR A 97 -6.42 -13.80 -7.28
C THR A 97 -5.17 -14.67 -7.02
N LYS A 98 -4.35 -14.92 -8.06
CA LYS A 98 -3.09 -15.67 -7.93
C LYS A 98 -2.10 -14.99 -6.98
N LEU A 99 -1.97 -13.67 -7.05
CA LEU A 99 -1.10 -12.88 -6.19
C LEU A 99 -1.56 -12.93 -4.73
N TRP A 100 -2.86 -12.82 -4.47
CA TRP A 100 -3.42 -12.88 -3.12
C TRP A 100 -3.28 -14.27 -2.52
N GLU A 101 -3.54 -15.31 -3.31
CA GLU A 101 -3.31 -16.70 -2.92
C GLU A 101 -1.83 -16.92 -2.59
N TYR A 102 -0.90 -16.42 -3.40
CA TYR A 102 0.53 -16.43 -3.08
C TYR A 102 0.82 -15.68 -1.77
N ALA A 103 0.23 -14.50 -1.55
CA ALA A 103 0.46 -13.73 -0.33
C ALA A 103 0.01 -14.49 0.93
N ILE A 104 -1.09 -15.26 0.84
CA ILE A 104 -1.59 -16.09 1.93
C ILE A 104 -0.74 -17.35 2.09
N THR A 105 -0.57 -18.15 1.03
CA THR A 105 0.07 -19.46 1.12
C THR A 105 1.58 -19.40 1.30
N SER A 106 2.27 -18.38 0.76
CA SER A 106 3.73 -18.31 0.83
C SER A 106 4.30 -18.18 2.24
N ARG A 107 3.52 -17.70 3.22
CA ARG A 107 4.00 -17.44 4.60
C ARG A 107 3.07 -17.95 5.69
N LEU A 108 1.81 -18.25 5.40
CA LEU A 108 0.81 -18.67 6.40
C LEU A 108 0.62 -20.19 6.47
N THR A 109 1.10 -20.94 5.48
CA THR A 109 1.23 -22.41 5.60
C THR A 109 2.63 -22.74 6.10
N ASN A 110 2.77 -23.81 6.90
CA ASN A 110 4.08 -24.24 7.39
C ASN A 110 5.13 -24.29 6.27
N PHE A 111 6.12 -23.40 6.35
CA PHE A 111 7.35 -23.54 5.56
C PHE A 111 7.98 -24.88 5.95
N LYS A 112 8.19 -25.81 5.00
CA LYS A 112 9.19 -26.86 5.23
C LYS A 112 10.51 -26.13 5.45
N ALA A 113 10.98 -26.09 6.71
CA ALA A 113 12.35 -25.69 6.99
C ALA A 113 13.27 -26.63 6.22
N SER A 114 13.84 -26.15 5.12
CA SER A 114 15.01 -26.84 4.56
C SER A 114 16.16 -26.64 5.54
N ASN A 115 17.04 -27.65 5.61
CA ASN A 115 18.25 -27.57 6.42
C ASN A 115 19.01 -26.28 6.05
N PRO A 116 19.34 -25.38 6.99
CA PRO A 116 20.05 -24.13 6.69
C PRO A 116 21.39 -24.32 5.97
N ALA A 117 21.96 -25.53 6.01
CA ALA A 117 23.17 -25.90 5.29
C ALA A 117 22.95 -26.33 3.82
N MET A 118 21.71 -26.59 3.41
CA MET A 118 21.33 -27.05 2.06
C MET A 118 20.60 -25.91 1.36
N ASN A 119 21.33 -25.15 0.55
CA ASN A 119 20.81 -23.98 -0.17
C ASN A 119 20.57 -24.25 -1.66
N GLY A 120 20.68 -25.52 -2.11
CA GLY A 120 20.44 -25.93 -3.48
C GLY A 120 21.46 -25.41 -4.51
N LEU A 121 22.52 -24.72 -4.07
CA LEU A 121 23.55 -24.17 -4.97
C LEU A 121 24.83 -25.01 -5.00
N ASN A 122 25.07 -25.86 -3.99
CA ASN A 122 26.29 -26.68 -3.87
C ASN A 122 26.00 -28.12 -3.42
N ASP A 123 24.75 -28.57 -3.45
CA ASP A 123 24.38 -29.90 -2.95
C ASP A 123 24.78 -30.96 -3.99
N PRO A 124 25.43 -32.07 -3.59
CA PRO A 124 25.83 -33.12 -4.52
C PRO A 124 24.57 -33.78 -5.13
N PRO A 125 24.60 -34.17 -6.41
CA PRO A 125 23.46 -34.82 -7.05
C PRO A 125 23.39 -36.27 -6.57
N GLU A 126 22.73 -36.54 -5.44
CA GLU A 126 22.46 -37.90 -5.02
C GLU A 126 21.09 -38.38 -5.48
N ASN A 127 21.15 -39.31 -6.44
CA ASN A 127 20.17 -40.33 -6.77
C ASN A 127 18.73 -39.88 -7.00
N GLY A 128 18.43 -39.52 -8.26
CA GLY A 128 17.24 -40.01 -8.99
C GLY A 128 15.88 -39.96 -8.28
N GLY A 129 15.68 -39.09 -7.30
CA GLY A 129 14.43 -38.92 -6.58
C GLY A 129 13.48 -38.14 -7.47
N ASN A 130 12.46 -38.83 -7.97
CA ASN A 130 11.43 -38.24 -8.79
C ASN A 130 10.70 -37.18 -7.93
N VAL A 131 10.88 -35.90 -8.25
CA VAL A 131 10.27 -34.77 -7.52
C VAL A 131 8.74 -34.87 -7.47
N GLU A 132 8.15 -35.63 -8.40
CA GLU A 132 6.73 -35.98 -8.44
C GLU A 132 6.28 -36.88 -7.26
N ALA A 133 7.13 -37.77 -6.75
CA ALA A 133 6.75 -38.73 -5.72
C ALA A 133 6.72 -38.13 -4.29
N ASP A 134 7.46 -37.06 -4.04
CA ASP A 134 7.43 -36.33 -2.76
C ASP A 134 6.26 -35.34 -2.64
N ILE A 135 5.55 -35.09 -3.76
CA ILE A 135 4.34 -34.26 -3.81
C ILE A 135 3.09 -35.08 -3.43
N GLU A 136 3.06 -36.38 -3.72
CA GLU A 136 1.88 -37.23 -3.48
C GLU A 136 1.80 -37.82 -2.05
N ALA A 137 2.83 -37.71 -1.23
CA ALA A 137 2.89 -38.37 0.09
C ALA A 137 2.49 -37.49 1.30
N SER A 138 1.99 -36.25 1.12
CA SER A 138 1.56 -35.36 2.21
C SER A 138 0.04 -35.09 2.20
N GLY A 139 -0.74 -36.14 2.34
CA GLY A 139 -2.21 -36.15 2.21
C GLY A 139 -3.04 -35.50 3.32
N GLU A 140 -2.51 -34.54 4.10
CA GLU A 140 -3.30 -33.62 4.95
C GLU A 140 -2.55 -32.27 5.06
N GLY A 141 -2.47 -31.51 3.96
CA GLY A 141 -1.91 -30.15 3.98
C GLY A 141 -2.91 -29.16 4.59
N GLU A 142 -2.45 -28.27 5.49
CA GLU A 142 -3.23 -27.12 5.96
C GLU A 142 -3.79 -26.35 4.76
N LYS A 143 -5.11 -26.12 4.76
CA LYS A 143 -5.78 -25.36 3.71
C LYS A 143 -6.30 -24.07 4.30
N PRO A 144 -5.41 -23.08 4.56
CA PRO A 144 -5.79 -21.90 5.35
C PRO A 144 -7.01 -21.18 4.79
N LEU A 145 -7.19 -21.18 3.46
CA LEU A 145 -8.35 -20.61 2.78
C LEU A 145 -9.66 -21.39 2.99
N GLU A 146 -9.64 -22.73 2.97
CA GLU A 146 -10.84 -23.56 3.19
C GLU A 146 -11.17 -23.68 4.69
N ASP A 147 -10.16 -23.59 5.56
CA ASP A 147 -10.27 -23.84 6.99
C ASP A 147 -10.67 -22.60 7.81
N ASN A 148 -10.47 -21.38 7.26
CA ASN A 148 -10.63 -20.13 8.02
C ASN A 148 -11.54 -19.12 7.31
N PRO A 149 -12.39 -18.38 8.05
CA PRO A 149 -13.09 -17.21 7.52
C PRO A 149 -12.12 -16.16 6.96
N LEU A 150 -12.52 -15.46 5.90
CA LEU A 150 -11.70 -14.42 5.27
C LEU A 150 -12.30 -13.01 5.41
N LEU A 151 -11.61 -12.15 6.15
CA LEU A 151 -11.85 -10.71 6.13
C LEU A 151 -10.97 -10.09 5.06
N MET A 152 -11.58 -9.51 4.04
CA MET A 152 -10.89 -8.79 2.99
C MET A 152 -11.15 -7.29 3.13
N THR A 153 -10.13 -6.46 2.91
CA THR A 153 -10.32 -5.00 2.90
C THR A 153 -10.59 -4.47 1.50
N GLU A 154 -11.19 -3.28 1.41
CA GLU A 154 -11.46 -2.60 0.15
C GLU A 154 -11.37 -1.07 0.24
N THR A 155 -11.22 -0.43 -0.92
CA THR A 155 -11.37 1.02 -1.04
C THR A 155 -12.83 1.45 -0.90
N GLY A 156 -13.07 2.67 -0.40
CA GLY A 156 -14.44 3.19 -0.19
C GLY A 156 -15.23 3.49 -1.48
N TRP A 157 -14.61 3.34 -2.66
CA TRP A 157 -15.22 3.54 -3.98
C TRP A 157 -15.19 2.28 -4.84
N ASN A 158 -14.96 1.12 -4.23
CA ASN A 158 -15.04 -0.15 -4.90
C ASN A 158 -16.43 -0.33 -5.54
N SER A 159 -16.49 -0.85 -6.76
CA SER A 159 -17.76 -1.01 -7.47
C SER A 159 -18.55 -2.20 -6.91
N GLY A 160 -19.89 -2.19 -7.02
CA GLY A 160 -20.71 -3.33 -6.59
C GLY A 160 -20.30 -4.64 -7.28
N LYS A 161 -19.95 -4.58 -8.58
CA LYS A 161 -19.43 -5.74 -9.32
C LYS A 161 -18.10 -6.25 -8.76
N SER A 162 -17.19 -5.33 -8.39
CA SER A 162 -15.91 -5.68 -7.79
C SER A 162 -16.10 -6.31 -6.41
N ARG A 163 -17.10 -5.86 -5.65
CA ARG A 163 -17.46 -6.40 -4.34
C ARG A 163 -18.07 -7.80 -4.45
N GLU A 164 -18.97 -7.99 -5.41
CA GLU A 164 -19.51 -9.31 -5.79
C GLU A 164 -18.38 -10.24 -6.21
N ARG A 165 -17.43 -9.77 -7.03
CA ARG A 165 -16.27 -10.55 -7.45
C ARG A 165 -15.36 -10.95 -6.30
N SER A 166 -15.16 -10.09 -5.29
CA SER A 166 -14.38 -10.43 -4.09
C SER A 166 -14.98 -11.63 -3.33
N ILE A 167 -16.30 -11.65 -3.14
CA ILE A 167 -16.95 -12.75 -2.42
C ILE A 167 -17.02 -14.03 -3.28
N GLU A 168 -17.19 -13.92 -4.60
CA GLU A 168 -17.06 -15.06 -5.52
C GLU A 168 -15.69 -15.73 -5.40
N VAL A 169 -14.61 -14.94 -5.42
CA VAL A 169 -13.25 -15.47 -5.26
C VAL A 169 -13.10 -16.19 -3.91
N ALA A 170 -13.58 -15.59 -2.83
CA ALA A 170 -13.48 -16.20 -1.50
C ALA A 170 -14.30 -17.50 -1.38
N MET A 171 -15.57 -17.49 -1.81
CA MET A 171 -16.49 -18.60 -1.59
C MET A 171 -16.37 -19.72 -2.63
N GLU A 172 -16.18 -19.36 -3.91
CA GLU A 172 -16.19 -20.31 -5.02
C GLU A 172 -14.78 -20.81 -5.38
N ASN A 173 -13.80 -19.90 -5.50
CA ASN A 173 -12.45 -20.29 -5.90
C ASN A 173 -11.65 -20.85 -4.72
N TRP A 174 -11.70 -20.16 -3.58
CA TRP A 174 -10.90 -20.49 -2.40
C TRP A 174 -11.64 -21.36 -1.37
N GLY A 175 -12.96 -21.48 -1.50
CA GLY A 175 -13.76 -22.35 -0.66
C GLY A 175 -13.93 -21.87 0.79
N CYS A 176 -13.70 -20.58 1.07
CA CYS A 176 -13.78 -20.02 2.42
C CYS A 176 -15.15 -20.33 3.08
N PRO A 177 -15.16 -20.64 4.39
CA PRO A 177 -16.39 -21.01 5.08
C PRO A 177 -17.27 -19.80 5.43
N ALA A 178 -16.65 -18.62 5.54
CA ALA A 178 -17.31 -17.34 5.75
C ALA A 178 -16.46 -16.18 5.22
N PHE A 179 -17.12 -15.06 4.87
CA PHE A 179 -16.48 -13.89 4.28
C PHE A 179 -17.02 -12.59 4.86
N TRP A 180 -16.14 -11.60 4.99
CA TRP A 180 -16.51 -10.22 5.25
C TRP A 180 -15.65 -9.25 4.44
N LEU A 181 -16.28 -8.22 3.88
CA LEU A 181 -15.60 -7.15 3.15
C LEU A 181 -15.64 -5.85 3.97
N ALA A 182 -14.47 -5.30 4.31
CA ALA A 182 -14.36 -4.13 5.17
C ALA A 182 -13.69 -2.95 4.46
N ARG A 183 -14.28 -1.76 4.56
CA ARG A 183 -13.67 -0.56 3.99
C ARG A 183 -12.41 -0.14 4.76
N ASN A 184 -11.32 0.17 4.05
CA ASN A 184 -10.03 0.57 4.64
C ASN A 184 -10.19 1.70 5.67
N GLY A 185 -10.99 2.72 5.38
CA GLY A 185 -11.21 3.84 6.31
C GLY A 185 -11.87 3.43 7.63
N VAL A 186 -12.76 2.43 7.59
CA VAL A 186 -13.38 1.87 8.81
C VAL A 186 -12.33 1.10 9.59
N CYS A 187 -11.58 0.20 8.94
CA CYS A 187 -10.50 -0.54 9.57
C CYS A 187 -9.47 0.40 10.22
N VAL A 188 -9.02 1.46 9.54
CA VAL A 188 -8.08 2.44 10.08
C VAL A 188 -8.63 3.14 11.32
N ALA A 189 -9.93 3.46 11.36
CA ALA A 189 -10.57 4.05 12.54
C ALA A 189 -10.54 3.08 13.74
N PHE A 190 -10.84 1.79 13.50
CA PHE A 190 -10.72 0.73 14.50
C PHE A 190 -9.29 0.55 15.00
N ALA A 191 -8.29 0.54 14.11
CA ALA A 191 -6.88 0.49 14.49
C ALA A 191 -6.47 1.68 15.38
N GLY A 192 -7.06 2.86 15.15
CA GLY A 192 -6.88 4.04 15.99
C GLY A 192 -7.67 4.03 17.30
N GLY A 193 -8.45 2.97 17.58
CA GLY A 193 -9.34 2.89 18.74
C GLY A 193 -10.47 3.91 18.70
N LYS A 194 -10.94 4.28 17.50
CA LYS A 194 -11.96 5.31 17.27
C LYS A 194 -13.21 4.70 16.65
N ALA A 195 -14.34 4.80 17.34
CA ALA A 195 -15.65 4.46 16.77
C ALA A 195 -16.06 5.41 15.63
N SER A 196 -15.61 6.67 15.69
CA SER A 196 -15.82 7.70 14.69
C SER A 196 -14.55 8.52 14.52
N ALA A 197 -14.09 8.69 13.27
CA ALA A 197 -12.86 9.42 12.97
C ALA A 197 -12.90 10.06 11.58
N LEU A 198 -12.14 11.15 11.41
CA LEU A 198 -11.71 11.60 10.10
C LEU A 198 -10.41 10.89 9.75
N VAL A 199 -10.46 9.94 8.83
CA VAL A 199 -9.27 9.22 8.37
C VAL A 199 -8.61 9.97 7.21
N VAL A 200 -7.34 10.33 7.38
CA VAL A 200 -6.49 10.93 6.35
C VAL A 200 -5.49 9.87 5.91
N ASP A 201 -5.85 9.15 4.85
CA ASP A 201 -4.99 8.15 4.21
C ASP A 201 -4.26 8.77 3.03
N VAL A 202 -2.94 8.94 3.17
CA VAL A 202 -2.05 9.42 2.10
C VAL A 202 -1.24 8.27 1.51
N GLY A 203 -1.94 7.21 1.12
CA GLY A 203 -1.40 6.09 0.34
C GLY A 203 -2.29 5.69 -0.83
N VAL A 204 -3.58 6.04 -0.80
CA VAL A 204 -4.58 5.55 -1.76
C VAL A 204 -4.87 6.57 -2.87
N MET A 205 -4.74 6.13 -4.11
CA MET A 205 -4.45 6.95 -5.30
C MET A 205 -5.64 7.57 -6.05
N ARG A 206 -6.85 7.64 -5.46
CA ARG A 206 -7.96 8.40 -6.08
C ARG A 206 -7.77 9.92 -6.04
N SER A 207 -6.78 10.39 -5.27
CA SER A 207 -6.26 11.76 -5.35
C SER A 207 -5.02 11.79 -6.23
N PRO A 208 -4.85 12.80 -7.11
CA PRO A 208 -3.61 12.98 -7.87
C PRO A 208 -2.36 13.23 -6.99
N LEU A 209 -2.55 13.42 -5.68
CA LEU A 209 -1.48 13.63 -4.70
C LEU A 209 -1.03 12.36 -3.97
N ALA A 210 -1.71 11.24 -4.19
CA ALA A 210 -1.38 9.97 -3.56
C ALA A 210 -0.50 9.09 -4.48
N GLY A 211 -0.04 7.96 -3.94
CA GLY A 211 0.85 7.01 -4.60
C GLY A 211 2.13 7.63 -5.15
N ASN A 212 2.23 7.72 -6.48
CA ASN A 212 3.48 8.10 -7.17
C ASN A 212 3.70 9.62 -7.29
N PHE A 213 2.82 10.47 -6.75
CA PHE A 213 2.95 11.92 -6.87
C PHE A 213 4.35 12.42 -6.46
N ILE A 214 4.84 12.07 -5.28
CA ILE A 214 6.17 12.51 -4.82
C ILE A 214 7.29 11.93 -5.71
N SER A 215 7.16 10.68 -6.16
CA SER A 215 8.11 10.10 -7.12
C SER A 215 8.12 10.86 -8.45
N GLN A 216 6.97 11.32 -8.95
CA GLN A 216 6.88 12.17 -10.15
C GLN A 216 7.51 13.55 -9.92
N GLN A 217 7.22 14.19 -8.78
CA GLN A 217 7.83 15.47 -8.41
C GLN A 217 9.36 15.36 -8.34
N LEU A 218 9.89 14.26 -7.81
CA LEU A 218 11.33 13.99 -7.79
C LEU A 218 11.92 13.80 -9.19
N ARG A 219 11.24 13.09 -10.09
CA ARG A 219 11.69 12.93 -11.48
C ARG A 219 11.77 14.28 -12.21
N ILE A 220 10.79 15.15 -11.99
CA ILE A 220 10.80 16.51 -12.54
C ILE A 220 11.95 17.31 -11.91
N LEU A 221 12.11 17.28 -10.59
CA LEU A 221 13.22 17.94 -9.91
C LEU A 221 14.57 17.47 -10.47
N PHE A 222 14.75 16.17 -10.62
CA PHE A 222 16.02 15.60 -11.06
C PHE A 222 16.36 15.98 -12.49
N SER A 223 15.38 15.90 -13.39
CA SER A 223 15.54 16.25 -14.81
C SER A 223 15.71 17.74 -15.07
N THR A 224 15.14 18.61 -14.22
CA THR A 224 15.21 20.08 -14.38
C THR A 224 16.34 20.73 -13.58
N SER A 225 17.03 19.97 -12.72
CA SER A 225 18.19 20.45 -11.98
C SER A 225 19.37 20.75 -12.90
N ASN A 226 20.23 21.68 -12.51
CA ASN A 226 21.46 22.03 -13.23
C ASN A 226 22.66 22.01 -12.28
N PRO A 227 23.58 21.03 -12.39
CA PRO A 227 23.55 19.90 -13.32
C PRO A 227 22.37 18.95 -13.07
N GLN A 228 22.00 18.19 -14.10
CA GLN A 228 20.93 17.20 -13.99
C GLN A 228 21.29 16.14 -12.96
N ILE A 229 20.35 15.81 -12.09
CA ILE A 229 20.54 14.77 -11.07
C ILE A 229 20.33 13.41 -11.74
N PRO A 230 21.29 12.48 -11.68
CA PRO A 230 21.15 11.17 -12.30
C PRO A 230 20.16 10.29 -11.51
N LEU A 231 19.25 9.61 -12.22
CA LEU A 231 18.40 8.56 -11.67
C LEU A 231 18.86 7.21 -12.23
N ILE A 232 19.85 6.60 -11.59
CA ILE A 232 20.44 5.34 -12.00
C ILE A 232 20.06 4.24 -11.01
N PRO A 233 19.34 3.20 -11.44
CA PRO A 233 19.01 2.07 -10.57
C PRO A 233 20.21 1.20 -10.18
N HIS A 234 20.09 0.54 -9.01
CA HIS A 234 21.11 -0.35 -8.45
C HIS A 234 21.56 -1.45 -9.41
N TYR A 235 20.64 -2.07 -10.16
CA TYR A 235 20.97 -3.20 -11.04
C TYR A 235 21.91 -2.82 -12.20
N LEU A 236 22.01 -1.55 -12.58
CA LEU A 236 22.91 -1.09 -13.65
C LEU A 236 24.36 -0.94 -13.17
N VAL A 237 24.59 -0.83 -11.86
CA VAL A 237 25.92 -0.52 -11.31
C VAL A 237 26.69 -1.81 -11.02
N ALA A 238 27.86 -1.96 -11.61
CA ALA A 238 28.77 -3.07 -11.35
C ALA A 238 29.74 -2.73 -10.21
N SER A 239 30.32 -1.54 -10.27
CA SER A 239 31.22 -1.00 -9.25
C SER A 239 31.24 0.53 -9.33
N LYS A 240 31.65 1.18 -8.24
CA LYS A 240 31.79 2.64 -8.16
C LYS A 240 32.98 3.02 -7.29
N THR A 241 33.48 4.23 -7.46
CA THR A 241 34.46 4.84 -6.56
C THR A 241 33.87 6.08 -5.90
N PRO A 242 34.22 6.38 -4.63
CA PRO A 242 33.78 7.62 -3.98
C PRO A 242 34.22 8.85 -4.77
N VAL A 243 33.33 9.82 -4.87
CA VAL A 243 33.58 11.14 -5.49
C VAL A 243 33.13 12.25 -4.56
N ASP A 244 33.72 13.44 -4.71
CA ASP A 244 33.28 14.62 -3.98
C ASP A 244 31.85 15.02 -4.36
N ALA A 245 31.14 15.67 -3.43
CA ALA A 245 29.77 16.09 -3.65
C ALA A 245 29.62 17.00 -4.89
N GLY A 246 28.68 16.65 -5.77
CA GLY A 246 28.43 17.36 -7.02
C GLY A 246 29.40 17.03 -8.17
N ALA A 247 30.46 16.25 -7.92
CA ALA A 247 31.31 15.75 -9.00
C ALA A 247 30.59 14.65 -9.80
N PRO A 248 30.90 14.48 -11.10
CA PRO A 248 30.37 13.38 -11.90
C PRO A 248 30.68 12.00 -11.28
N ALA A 249 29.75 11.07 -11.38
CA ALA A 249 29.97 9.69 -10.92
C ALA A 249 31.14 9.02 -11.66
N VAL A 250 31.89 8.20 -10.94
CA VAL A 250 32.88 7.28 -11.50
C VAL A 250 32.42 5.86 -11.20
N ALA A 251 31.66 5.28 -12.13
CA ALA A 251 31.07 3.96 -12.01
C ALA A 251 31.31 3.11 -13.26
N THR A 252 31.44 1.80 -13.04
CA THR A 252 31.37 0.79 -14.09
C THR A 252 29.94 0.26 -14.15
N TYR A 253 29.34 0.29 -15.33
CA TYR A 253 27.97 -0.17 -15.54
C TYR A 253 27.95 -1.59 -16.12
N ARG A 254 26.99 -2.39 -15.65
CA ARG A 254 26.74 -3.74 -16.15
C ARG A 254 26.23 -3.66 -17.59
N GLN A 255 26.73 -4.57 -18.42
CA GLN A 255 26.19 -4.82 -19.74
C GLN A 255 25.31 -6.07 -19.67
N PHE A 256 24.16 -6.02 -20.31
CA PHE A 256 23.22 -7.14 -20.37
C PHE A 256 23.16 -7.64 -21.80
N ASP A 257 23.30 -8.96 -22.00
CA ASP A 257 23.22 -9.58 -23.31
C ASP A 257 21.83 -9.44 -23.94
N THR A 258 20.80 -9.29 -23.09
CA THR A 258 19.42 -9.04 -23.50
C THR A 258 18.98 -7.68 -22.98
N SER A 259 18.20 -6.97 -23.80
CA SER A 259 17.57 -5.70 -23.39
C SER A 259 16.64 -5.95 -22.20
N ILE A 260 16.84 -5.16 -21.14
CA ILE A 260 15.96 -5.15 -19.96
C ILE A 260 14.76 -4.27 -20.26
N HIS A 261 13.56 -4.78 -20.00
CA HIS A 261 12.32 -4.08 -20.33
C HIS A 261 12.12 -2.83 -19.45
N ASP A 262 11.52 -1.77 -20.01
CA ASP A 262 11.32 -0.48 -19.32
C ASP A 262 10.48 -0.60 -18.05
N SER A 263 9.55 -1.56 -17.98
CA SER A 263 8.75 -1.82 -16.76
C SER A 263 9.63 -2.27 -15.59
N PHE A 264 10.64 -3.11 -15.84
CA PHE A 264 11.59 -3.54 -14.82
C PHE A 264 12.48 -2.36 -14.39
N ARG A 265 12.99 -1.60 -15.36
CA ARG A 265 13.73 -0.38 -15.07
C ARG A 265 12.91 0.58 -14.21
N ARG A 266 11.63 0.76 -14.52
CA ARG A 266 10.72 1.64 -13.77
C ARG A 266 10.55 1.18 -12.32
N LEU A 267 10.39 -0.12 -12.07
CA LEU A 267 10.31 -0.70 -10.73
C LEU A 267 11.58 -0.37 -9.92
N GLU A 268 12.75 -0.59 -10.52
CA GLU A 268 14.04 -0.35 -9.85
C GLU A 268 14.33 1.14 -9.64
N GLU A 269 13.89 2.02 -10.54
CA GLU A 269 13.95 3.47 -10.33
C GLU A 269 13.06 3.91 -9.16
N GLU A 270 11.86 3.35 -9.01
CA GLU A 270 10.99 3.66 -7.86
C GLU A 270 11.62 3.25 -6.53
N ARG A 271 12.47 2.21 -6.51
CA ARG A 271 13.23 1.83 -5.31
C ARG A 271 14.25 2.90 -4.92
N VAL A 272 15.00 3.45 -5.88
CA VAL A 272 15.92 4.58 -5.63
C VAL A 272 15.16 5.82 -5.16
N LEU A 273 14.01 6.11 -5.79
CA LEU A 273 13.16 7.23 -5.36
C LEU A 273 12.57 7.00 -3.97
N GLN A 274 12.26 5.77 -3.58
CA GLN A 274 11.82 5.44 -2.22
C GLN A 274 12.90 5.74 -1.18
N GLU A 275 14.14 5.29 -1.44
CA GLU A 275 15.30 5.60 -0.60
C GLU A 275 15.50 7.12 -0.46
N PHE A 276 15.36 7.87 -1.55
CA PHE A 276 15.44 9.34 -1.53
C PHE A 276 14.30 9.99 -0.75
N LYS A 277 13.06 9.51 -0.91
CA LYS A 277 11.88 10.02 -0.18
C LYS A 277 12.04 9.86 1.33
N GLU A 278 12.53 8.71 1.77
CA GLU A 278 12.68 8.39 3.19
C GLU A 278 13.86 9.13 3.85
N SER A 279 14.93 9.38 3.09
CA SER A 279 16.15 9.98 3.62
C SER A 279 16.21 11.50 3.47
N VAL A 280 15.72 12.06 2.36
CA VAL A 280 15.91 13.48 2.00
C VAL A 280 14.64 14.30 2.13
N VAL A 281 13.51 13.82 1.58
CA VAL A 281 12.30 14.63 1.42
C VAL A 281 11.70 15.04 2.77
N GLN A 282 11.29 16.29 2.87
CA GLN A 282 10.64 16.84 4.06
C GLN A 282 9.43 17.67 3.67
N VAL A 283 8.43 17.70 4.55
CA VAL A 283 7.29 18.62 4.45
C VAL A 283 7.63 19.92 5.18
N TRP A 284 7.38 21.06 4.54
CA TRP A 284 7.44 22.36 5.20
C TRP A 284 6.37 22.45 6.29
N GLN A 285 6.77 22.63 7.54
CA GLN A 285 5.90 22.55 8.71
C GLN A 285 5.14 23.86 9.00
N GLY A 286 5.55 24.97 8.38
CA GLY A 286 5.02 26.29 8.65
C GLY A 286 5.93 27.17 9.53
N PRO A 287 5.50 28.41 9.82
CA PRO A 287 4.18 28.95 9.51
C PRO A 287 3.99 29.30 8.03
N GLY A 288 2.74 29.18 7.54
CA GLY A 288 2.37 29.53 6.16
C GLY A 288 2.90 28.56 5.10
N ARG A 289 2.75 28.95 3.83
CA ARG A 289 3.25 28.19 2.67
C ARG A 289 4.76 28.35 2.51
N LEU A 290 5.41 27.41 1.83
CA LEU A 290 6.85 27.49 1.58
C LEU A 290 7.27 28.72 0.76
N ASN A 291 6.44 29.15 -0.19
CA ASN A 291 6.65 30.37 -0.99
C ASN A 291 6.21 31.67 -0.30
N SER A 292 5.57 31.57 0.87
CA SER A 292 5.13 32.73 1.65
C SER A 292 6.24 33.19 2.60
N GLY A 293 6.13 34.40 3.15
CA GLY A 293 7.16 34.97 4.01
C GLY A 293 6.63 36.08 4.91
N GLN A 294 7.36 36.35 5.98
CA GLN A 294 7.15 37.50 6.85
C GLN A 294 8.31 38.49 6.66
N GLN A 295 8.01 39.79 6.80
CA GLN A 295 9.03 40.85 6.80
C GLN A 295 9.94 40.86 5.54
N GLY A 296 9.41 40.44 4.39
CA GLY A 296 10.11 40.50 3.10
C GLY A 296 11.09 39.36 2.81
N THR A 297 11.20 38.35 3.70
CA THR A 297 11.98 37.12 3.45
C THR A 297 11.03 35.93 3.31
N THR A 298 11.17 35.15 2.23
CA THR A 298 10.35 33.94 2.02
C THR A 298 10.82 32.78 2.88
N ASN A 299 9.91 31.86 3.21
CA ASN A 299 10.27 30.62 3.91
C ASN A 299 11.28 29.79 3.09
N GLU A 300 11.22 29.86 1.74
CA GLU A 300 12.26 29.29 0.86
C GLU A 300 13.66 29.85 1.12
N GLU A 301 13.79 31.15 1.40
CA GLU A 301 15.09 31.76 1.74
C GLU A 301 15.55 31.35 3.13
N VAL A 302 14.61 31.23 4.08
CA VAL A 302 14.92 30.76 5.44
C VAL A 302 15.49 29.34 5.39
N VAL A 303 14.87 28.41 4.67
CA VAL A 303 15.34 27.02 4.62
C VAL A 303 16.68 26.83 3.89
N LYS A 304 17.13 27.79 3.08
CA LYS A 304 18.49 27.76 2.49
C LYS A 304 19.59 27.84 3.56
N SER A 305 19.29 28.47 4.70
CA SER A 305 20.23 28.54 5.82
C SER A 305 20.24 27.26 6.68
N TRP A 306 19.30 26.35 6.47
CA TRP A 306 19.21 25.11 7.23
C TRP A 306 20.19 24.08 6.68
N PRO A 307 20.72 23.19 7.55
CA PRO A 307 21.59 22.12 7.08
C PRO A 307 20.87 21.25 6.03
N GLY A 308 21.61 20.90 4.98
CA GLY A 308 21.14 19.98 3.95
C GLY A 308 21.20 18.53 4.40
N ARG A 309 20.65 17.63 3.58
CA ARG A 309 20.70 16.18 3.79
C ARG A 309 21.53 15.53 2.67
N PRO A 310 22.63 14.83 2.99
CA PRO A 310 23.39 14.12 1.98
C PRO A 310 22.60 12.93 1.45
N PHE A 311 22.73 12.66 0.16
CA PHE A 311 22.28 11.42 -0.46
C PHE A 311 23.25 11.01 -1.56
N GLU A 312 23.54 9.71 -1.62
CA GLU A 312 24.39 9.10 -2.64
C GLU A 312 23.51 8.19 -3.51
N MET A 313 23.52 8.46 -4.81
CA MET A 313 22.87 7.64 -5.82
C MET A 313 23.59 6.28 -5.96
N PRO A 314 22.92 5.28 -6.53
CA PRO A 314 23.52 3.95 -6.69
C PRO A 314 24.86 3.95 -7.42
N ASP A 315 25.04 4.83 -8.42
CA ASP A 315 26.28 4.99 -9.20
C ASP A 315 27.39 5.77 -8.47
N GLY A 316 27.13 6.28 -7.26
CA GLY A 316 28.09 7.02 -6.44
C GLY A 316 28.04 8.53 -6.61
N TRP A 317 27.24 9.06 -7.56
CA TRP A 317 26.97 10.49 -7.58
C TRP A 317 26.30 10.89 -6.27
N ASN A 318 26.78 11.94 -5.61
CA ASN A 318 26.22 12.38 -4.33
C ASN A 318 26.15 13.89 -4.22
N GLN A 319 25.19 14.36 -3.44
CA GLN A 319 25.01 15.78 -3.16
C GLN A 319 24.36 15.99 -1.78
N VAL A 320 24.59 17.18 -1.21
CA VAL A 320 23.85 17.67 -0.04
C VAL A 320 22.63 18.45 -0.50
N PHE A 321 21.45 17.93 -0.19
CA PHE A 321 20.17 18.49 -0.60
C PHE A 321 19.65 19.54 0.39
N GLY A 322 19.52 20.78 -0.08
CA GLY A 322 19.12 21.95 0.68
C GLY A 322 17.60 22.15 0.71
N GLY A 323 17.14 23.35 0.33
CA GLY A 323 15.73 23.76 0.36
C GLY A 323 14.84 23.00 -0.64
N GLU A 324 15.39 22.44 -1.70
CA GLU A 324 14.70 21.64 -2.71
C GLU A 324 14.00 20.41 -2.12
N ARG A 325 14.50 19.88 -0.99
CA ARG A 325 13.88 18.75 -0.29
C ARG A 325 12.47 19.02 0.21
N PHE A 326 12.09 20.30 0.34
CA PHE A 326 10.74 20.72 0.72
C PHE A 326 9.82 20.88 -0.49
N ARG A 327 10.37 21.34 -1.62
CA ARG A 327 9.59 21.72 -2.81
C ARG A 327 8.76 20.59 -3.37
N VAL A 328 9.32 19.37 -3.43
CA VAL A 328 8.64 18.20 -4.01
C VAL A 328 7.38 17.76 -3.25
N SER A 329 7.22 18.20 -2.01
CA SER A 329 6.05 17.90 -1.18
C SER A 329 5.04 19.03 -1.12
N GLU A 330 5.42 20.26 -1.51
CA GLU A 330 4.58 21.45 -1.30
C GLU A 330 3.33 21.43 -2.18
N GLY A 331 3.40 20.79 -3.35
CA GLY A 331 2.25 20.54 -4.23
C GLY A 331 1.08 19.81 -3.55
N MET A 332 1.33 19.05 -2.47
CA MET A 332 0.26 18.41 -1.71
C MET A 332 -0.62 19.40 -0.93
N TRP A 333 -0.08 20.59 -0.65
CA TRP A 333 -0.66 21.60 0.22
C TRP A 333 -1.05 22.87 -0.53
N ASP A 334 -0.36 23.17 -1.63
CA ASP A 334 -0.65 24.26 -2.56
C ASP A 334 -0.39 23.77 -3.98
N ALA A 335 -1.46 23.61 -4.77
CA ALA A 335 -1.36 23.06 -6.12
C ALA A 335 -0.43 23.88 -7.03
N LYS A 336 -0.29 25.18 -6.78
CA LYS A 336 0.57 26.07 -7.58
C LYS A 336 2.06 25.78 -7.38
N MET A 337 2.41 25.08 -6.30
CA MET A 337 3.78 24.71 -5.98
C MET A 337 4.16 23.33 -6.49
N ALA A 338 3.24 22.59 -7.13
CA ALA A 338 3.58 21.36 -7.80
C ALA A 338 4.53 21.64 -8.98
N LEU A 339 5.62 20.89 -9.05
CA LEU A 339 6.48 20.81 -10.22
C LEU A 339 5.69 20.18 -11.37
N THR A 340 5.89 20.68 -12.58
CA THR A 340 5.13 20.25 -13.76
C THR A 340 6.03 20.03 -14.96
N ASP A 341 5.58 19.13 -15.83
CA ASP A 341 6.11 18.92 -17.18
C ASP A 341 4.92 18.64 -18.14
N PRO A 342 5.14 18.46 -19.45
CA PRO A 342 4.05 18.21 -20.40
C PRO A 342 3.20 16.95 -20.11
N GLU A 343 3.75 15.96 -19.42
CA GLU A 343 3.06 14.69 -19.08
C GLU A 343 2.44 14.73 -17.68
N ASN A 344 2.92 15.61 -16.80
CA ASN A 344 2.56 15.70 -15.39
C ASN A 344 2.13 17.14 -15.04
N PRO A 345 0.88 17.53 -15.37
CA PRO A 345 0.36 18.86 -15.04
C PRO A 345 0.10 19.03 -13.55
N ALA A 346 -0.01 20.28 -13.09
CA ALA A 346 -0.33 20.58 -11.71
C ALA A 346 -1.71 20.01 -11.32
N PRO A 347 -1.87 19.45 -10.11
CA PRO A 347 -3.15 18.99 -9.62
C PRO A 347 -4.12 20.18 -9.43
N PRO A 348 -5.45 19.96 -9.48
CA PRO A 348 -6.40 21.02 -9.12
C PRO A 348 -6.26 21.44 -7.65
N GLN A 349 -6.47 22.73 -7.34
CA GLN A 349 -6.44 23.21 -5.94
C GLN A 349 -7.43 22.47 -5.04
N SER A 350 -8.59 22.07 -5.59
CA SER A 350 -9.61 21.29 -4.90
C SER A 350 -9.16 19.88 -4.51
N GLN A 351 -8.07 19.39 -5.10
CA GLN A 351 -7.49 18.08 -4.82
C GLN A 351 -6.35 18.13 -3.81
N THR A 352 -5.97 19.31 -3.30
CA THR A 352 -4.99 19.45 -2.19
C THR A 352 -5.48 18.81 -0.90
N ILE A 353 -4.57 18.35 -0.04
CA ILE A 353 -4.91 17.71 1.24
C ILE A 353 -5.86 18.59 2.08
N PRO A 354 -5.59 19.90 2.28
CA PRO A 354 -6.49 20.77 3.03
C PRO A 354 -7.88 20.89 2.37
N ALA A 355 -7.94 21.02 1.04
CA ALA A 355 -9.20 21.15 0.30
C ALA A 355 -10.04 19.87 0.34
N LEU A 356 -9.41 18.69 0.24
CA LEU A 356 -10.08 17.40 0.37
C LEU A 356 -10.66 17.20 1.76
N ILE A 357 -9.92 17.57 2.81
CA ILE A 357 -10.43 17.52 4.19
C ILE A 357 -11.60 18.49 4.36
N GLN A 358 -11.50 19.72 3.85
CA GLN A 358 -12.59 20.69 3.90
C GLN A 358 -13.84 20.18 3.17
N ALA A 359 -13.69 19.60 1.97
CA ALA A 359 -14.78 19.01 1.21
C ALA A 359 -15.42 17.82 1.95
N SER A 360 -14.61 16.94 2.55
CA SER A 360 -15.09 15.81 3.33
C SER A 360 -15.88 16.25 4.56
N LEU A 361 -15.43 17.29 5.27
CA LEU A 361 -16.15 17.83 6.43
C LEU A 361 -17.41 18.58 6.01
N ALA A 362 -17.40 19.26 4.86
CA ALA A 362 -18.57 19.97 4.33
C ALA A 362 -19.70 19.01 3.92
N ALA A 363 -19.36 17.80 3.47
CA ALA A 363 -20.31 16.74 3.11
C ALA A 363 -21.00 16.08 4.32
N VAL A 364 -20.60 16.45 5.53
CA VAL A 364 -21.05 15.86 6.78
C VAL A 364 -21.83 16.91 7.60
N ASP A 365 -22.81 16.45 8.37
CA ASP A 365 -23.64 17.30 9.24
C ASP A 365 -22.79 18.16 10.19
N VAL A 366 -23.18 19.42 10.34
CA VAL A 366 -22.40 20.43 11.09
C VAL A 366 -22.13 20.02 12.53
N ASP A 367 -23.06 19.30 13.15
CA ASP A 367 -22.99 18.91 14.57
C ASP A 367 -21.91 17.86 14.85
N ILE A 368 -21.53 17.04 13.85
CA ILE A 368 -20.52 15.99 14.05
C ILE A 368 -19.11 16.43 13.64
N ARG A 369 -18.97 17.54 12.91
CA ARG A 369 -17.66 18.05 12.44
C ARG A 369 -16.67 18.31 13.60
N PRO A 370 -17.07 18.94 14.73
CA PRO A 370 -16.14 19.12 15.86
C PRO A 370 -15.64 17.79 16.43
N HIS A 371 -16.49 16.76 16.47
CA HIS A 371 -16.10 15.43 16.93
C HIS A 371 -15.11 14.75 15.98
N LEU A 372 -15.30 14.90 14.66
CA LEU A 372 -14.36 14.38 13.65
C LEU A 372 -13.00 15.10 13.71
N LEU A 373 -12.99 16.42 13.88
CA LEU A 373 -11.76 17.21 14.05
C LEU A 373 -11.00 16.88 15.34
N ALA A 374 -11.71 16.47 16.40
CA ALA A 374 -11.10 15.96 17.62
C ALA A 374 -10.57 14.52 17.50
N ASN A 375 -10.81 13.84 16.37
CA ASN A 375 -10.44 12.46 16.10
C ASN A 375 -9.92 12.28 14.66
N VAL A 376 -8.88 13.01 14.30
CA VAL A 376 -8.21 12.84 12.99
C VAL A 376 -7.20 11.71 13.10
N VAL A 377 -7.34 10.67 12.27
CA VAL A 377 -6.42 9.51 12.23
C VAL A 377 -5.61 9.58 10.94
N ILE A 378 -4.29 9.50 11.04
CA ILE A 378 -3.36 9.66 9.91
C ILE A 378 -2.74 8.31 9.56
N THR A 379 -2.81 7.92 8.29
CA THR A 379 -2.27 6.67 7.76
C THR A 379 -1.74 6.84 6.32
N GLY A 380 -1.18 5.77 5.76
CA GLY A 380 -0.65 5.74 4.40
C GLY A 380 0.84 6.09 4.34
N GLY A 381 1.53 5.51 3.35
CA GLY A 381 3.00 5.60 3.26
C GLY A 381 3.54 7.02 3.14
N THR A 382 2.86 7.91 2.42
CA THR A 382 3.32 9.31 2.24
C THR A 382 3.16 10.14 3.51
N SER A 383 2.28 9.73 4.44
CA SER A 383 2.16 10.39 5.76
C SER A 383 3.40 10.22 6.64
N LEU A 384 4.33 9.33 6.25
CA LEU A 384 5.61 9.11 6.93
C LEU A 384 6.66 10.18 6.61
N LEU A 385 6.41 11.05 5.61
CA LEU A 385 7.32 12.14 5.31
C LEU A 385 7.53 13.03 6.54
N TYR A 386 8.79 13.39 6.79
CA TYR A 386 9.16 14.17 7.97
C TYR A 386 8.45 15.53 7.96
N GLY A 387 7.76 15.87 9.06
CA GLY A 387 7.00 17.11 9.20
C GLY A 387 5.57 17.09 8.65
N PHE A 388 5.13 15.96 8.08
CA PHE A 388 3.76 15.83 7.53
C PHE A 388 2.69 16.11 8.59
N THR A 389 2.79 15.48 9.77
CA THR A 389 1.84 15.63 10.87
C THR A 389 1.79 17.06 11.39
N ASP A 390 2.95 17.71 11.54
CA ASP A 390 3.05 19.10 12.03
C ASP A 390 2.40 20.07 11.05
N ARG A 391 2.68 19.91 9.75
CA ARG A 391 2.05 20.70 8.69
C ARG A 391 0.54 20.51 8.69
N LEU A 392 0.06 19.26 8.73
CA LEU A 392 -1.38 18.98 8.76
C LEU A 392 -2.04 19.60 10.00
N ASN A 393 -1.41 19.51 11.17
CA ASN A 393 -1.91 20.13 12.40
C ASN A 393 -2.03 21.64 12.24
N SER A 394 -1.01 22.29 11.66
CA SER A 394 -1.00 23.73 11.43
C SER A 394 -2.12 24.15 10.46
N GLU A 395 -2.29 23.45 9.35
CA GLU A 395 -3.36 23.71 8.36
C GLU A 395 -4.75 23.57 8.99
N LEU A 396 -5.02 22.46 9.69
CA LEU A 396 -6.33 22.21 10.29
C LEU A 396 -6.65 23.23 11.40
N THR A 397 -5.66 23.56 12.24
CA THR A 397 -5.84 24.57 13.30
C THR A 397 -6.13 25.95 12.71
N GLN A 398 -5.49 26.30 11.60
CA GLN A 398 -5.72 27.57 10.91
C GLN A 398 -7.08 27.61 10.20
N MET A 399 -7.47 26.52 9.53
CA MET A 399 -8.76 26.42 8.84
C MET A 399 -9.95 26.38 9.80
N PHE A 400 -9.77 25.79 10.99
CA PHE A 400 -10.83 25.58 11.97
C PHE A 400 -10.44 26.14 13.35
N PRO A 401 -10.43 27.47 13.55
CA PRO A 401 -9.94 28.10 14.78
C PRO A 401 -10.83 27.89 16.02
N GLY A 402 -12.07 27.42 15.83
CA GLY A 402 -13.03 27.16 16.91
C GLY A 402 -12.91 25.77 17.56
N PRO A 403 -13.14 24.68 16.80
CA PRO A 403 -13.11 23.32 17.34
C PRO A 403 -11.70 22.87 17.71
N ARG A 404 -11.58 22.01 18.71
CA ARG A 404 -10.31 21.39 19.09
C ARG A 404 -9.89 20.36 18.02
N VAL A 405 -8.78 20.62 17.35
CA VAL A 405 -8.15 19.66 16.44
C VAL A 405 -7.24 18.72 17.23
N ARG A 406 -7.37 17.41 16.99
CA ARG A 406 -6.46 16.40 17.57
C ARG A 406 -6.15 15.32 16.54
N LEU A 407 -4.87 15.19 16.24
CA LEU A 407 -4.33 14.20 15.33
C LEU A 407 -3.87 12.97 16.12
N SER A 408 -4.10 11.80 15.54
CA SER A 408 -3.61 10.51 15.97
C SER A 408 -2.77 9.93 14.83
N ALA A 409 -1.46 9.94 15.00
CA ALA A 409 -0.51 9.36 14.06
C ALA A 409 0.39 8.40 14.85
N PRO A 410 0.19 7.08 14.73
CA PRO A 410 1.04 6.11 15.40
C PRO A 410 2.53 6.35 15.10
N GLY A 411 3.37 6.34 16.14
CA GLY A 411 4.81 6.60 15.97
C GLY A 411 5.52 5.49 15.19
N ASN A 412 5.04 4.25 15.35
CA ASN A 412 5.52 3.08 14.65
C ASN A 412 5.15 3.15 13.15
N THR A 413 6.16 3.01 12.29
CA THR A 413 6.01 3.01 10.83
C THR A 413 5.11 1.86 10.35
N ALA A 414 5.20 0.68 10.99
CA ALA A 414 4.38 -0.48 10.62
C ALA A 414 2.89 -0.18 10.85
N GLU A 415 2.53 0.39 12.00
CA GLU A 415 1.15 0.76 12.32
C GLU A 415 0.58 1.78 11.33
N ARG A 416 1.36 2.78 10.91
CA ARG A 416 0.91 3.74 9.89
C ARG A 416 0.79 3.14 8.50
N ARG A 417 1.68 2.22 8.12
CA ARG A 417 1.68 1.57 6.80
C ARG A 417 0.60 0.49 6.68
N PHE A 418 0.26 -0.17 7.78
CA PHE A 418 -0.60 -1.35 7.83
C PHE A 418 -1.90 -1.12 8.62
N ALA A 419 -2.27 0.13 8.93
CA ALA A 419 -3.44 0.44 9.75
C ALA A 419 -4.76 -0.20 9.25
N SER A 420 -4.94 -0.29 7.94
CA SER A 420 -6.09 -0.99 7.33
C SER A 420 -6.09 -2.47 7.72
N TRP A 421 -4.97 -3.17 7.50
CA TRP A 421 -4.80 -4.55 7.90
C TRP A 421 -4.95 -4.76 9.41
N ILE A 422 -4.35 -3.91 10.25
CA ILE A 422 -4.45 -3.98 11.72
C ILE A 422 -5.91 -3.81 12.17
N GLY A 423 -6.63 -2.88 11.56
CA GLY A 423 -8.07 -2.70 11.81
C GLY A 423 -8.89 -3.92 11.44
N GLY A 424 -8.56 -4.56 10.30
CA GLY A 424 -9.13 -5.85 9.90
C GLY A 424 -8.81 -6.96 10.89
N SER A 425 -7.56 -7.02 11.39
CA SER A 425 -7.11 -7.98 12.41
C SER A 425 -7.90 -7.84 13.70
N ILE A 426 -8.08 -6.61 14.19
CA ILE A 426 -8.91 -6.33 15.37
C ILE A 426 -10.36 -6.71 15.11
N LEU A 427 -10.95 -6.30 13.99
CA LEU A 427 -12.35 -6.63 13.67
C LEU A 427 -12.59 -8.13 13.58
N GLY A 428 -11.69 -8.84 12.90
CA GLY A 428 -11.76 -10.28 12.70
C GLY A 428 -11.61 -11.09 13.99
N SER A 429 -10.96 -10.54 15.03
CA SER A 429 -10.74 -11.23 16.31
C SER A 429 -11.85 -10.95 17.34
N LEU A 430 -12.81 -10.07 17.06
CA LEU A 430 -13.89 -9.76 17.98
C LEU A 430 -15.00 -10.83 17.87
N GLY A 431 -15.23 -11.60 18.93
CA GLY A 431 -16.32 -12.60 18.94
C GLY A 431 -17.72 -12.02 18.65
N ALA A 432 -17.98 -10.75 19.02
CA ALA A 432 -19.21 -10.05 18.69
C ALA A 432 -19.38 -9.79 17.17
N PHE A 433 -18.26 -9.78 16.42
CA PHE A 433 -18.25 -9.58 14.98
C PHE A 433 -18.61 -10.86 14.21
N HIS A 434 -18.54 -12.04 14.83
CA HIS A 434 -18.86 -13.33 14.19
C HIS A 434 -20.28 -13.38 13.58
N GLN A 435 -21.23 -12.63 14.14
CA GLN A 435 -22.61 -12.57 13.64
C GLN A 435 -22.78 -11.74 12.35
N MET A 436 -21.75 -10.99 11.96
CA MET A 436 -21.77 -10.12 10.79
C MET A 436 -21.37 -10.85 9.51
N TRP A 437 -20.54 -11.88 9.62
CA TRP A 437 -19.99 -12.62 8.49
C TRP A 437 -21.06 -13.19 7.59
N VAL A 438 -20.78 -13.21 6.29
CA VAL A 438 -21.57 -13.97 5.32
C VAL A 438 -21.09 -15.41 5.38
N SER A 439 -21.95 -16.33 5.80
CA SER A 439 -21.62 -17.77 5.75
C SER A 439 -21.71 -18.31 4.32
N LYS A 440 -20.99 -19.41 4.05
CA LYS A 440 -21.09 -20.11 2.76
C LYS A 440 -22.52 -20.51 2.40
N LYS A 441 -23.30 -20.96 3.39
CA LYS A 441 -24.72 -21.29 3.22
C LYS A 441 -25.55 -20.07 2.80
N GLU A 442 -25.36 -18.92 3.45
CA GLU A 442 -26.07 -17.70 3.06
C GLU A 442 -25.69 -17.23 1.65
N TYR A 443 -24.43 -17.40 1.26
CA TYR A 443 -23.94 -17.14 -0.09
C TYR A 443 -24.60 -18.05 -1.12
N GLU A 444 -24.67 -19.37 -0.87
CA GLU A 444 -25.35 -20.32 -1.76
C GLU A 444 -26.85 -20.01 -1.93
N GLU A 445 -27.51 -19.51 -0.88
CA GLU A 445 -28.93 -19.14 -0.91
C GLU A 445 -29.21 -17.80 -1.63
N HIS A 446 -28.32 -16.81 -1.51
CA HIS A 446 -28.59 -15.43 -1.94
C HIS A 446 -27.69 -14.93 -3.08
N GLY A 447 -26.63 -15.67 -3.42
CA GLY A 447 -25.60 -15.29 -4.38
C GLY A 447 -24.70 -14.14 -3.92
N ALA A 448 -23.77 -13.73 -4.80
CA ALA A 448 -22.76 -12.72 -4.52
C ALA A 448 -23.31 -11.35 -4.07
N GLY A 449 -24.50 -10.96 -4.56
CA GLY A 449 -25.14 -9.69 -4.19
C GLY A 449 -25.47 -9.55 -2.69
N ILE A 450 -25.37 -10.62 -1.89
CA ILE A 450 -25.49 -10.53 -0.43
C ILE A 450 -24.44 -9.61 0.21
N VAL A 451 -23.27 -9.46 -0.42
CA VAL A 451 -22.17 -8.62 0.08
C VAL A 451 -22.59 -7.14 0.21
N GLU A 452 -23.43 -6.63 -0.70
CA GLU A 452 -23.96 -5.26 -0.66
C GLU A 452 -24.94 -5.04 0.51
N LYS A 453 -25.62 -6.11 0.94
CA LYS A 453 -26.60 -6.03 2.01
C LYS A 453 -25.94 -6.15 3.38
N ARG A 454 -24.97 -7.05 3.51
CA ARG A 454 -24.30 -7.39 4.77
C ARG A 454 -23.11 -6.47 5.08
N CYS A 455 -22.22 -6.24 4.11
CA CYS A 455 -20.94 -5.56 4.31
C CYS A 455 -21.02 -4.05 4.02
N LYS A 456 -21.72 -3.27 4.84
CA LYS A 456 -21.98 -1.84 4.58
C LYS A 456 -20.86 -0.87 4.97
#